data_AF-H9FJ28-F1
#
_entry.id   AF-H9FJ28-F1
#
_cell.length_a   1.000
_cell.length_b   1.000
_cell.length_c   1.000
_cell.angle_alpha   90.00
_cell.angle_beta   90.00
_cell.angle_gamma   90.00
#
_symmetry.space_group_name_H-M   'P 1'
#
loop_
_entity.id
_entity.type
_entity.pdbx_description
1 polymer ?
#
loop_
_entity_poly.entity_id
_entity_poly.type
_entity_poly.pdbx_seq_one_letter_code
_entity_poly.pdbx_strand_id
1 'polypeptide(L)'
;SILSLAQSLLHSLDQSIISFGSLLYKYAFKFFDTYCQQEVVGALVTHICSGNEAEVDTALDVLLELVVLNPSAMMMNAVFVKGILDYLDNISPQQIRKLFYVLSTLAFSKQNEASSHIQDDMHLVIRKQLSSTVFKYKLIGIIGAVTMAGIMAADRTESCSLTQERANLSNEQCTQVTSLLQLVHSCSEQSPQAS
;
A
#
# COMPACT_ATOMS: atom_id res chain seq x y z
N SER A 1 -22.49 -3.81 16.95
CA SER A 1 -21.52 -2.77 17.36
C SER A 1 -21.31 -1.81 16.20
N ILE A 2 -20.51 -0.74 16.36
CA ILE A 2 -20.23 0.23 15.28
C ILE A 2 -19.54 -0.43 14.08
N LEU A 3 -18.63 -1.38 14.30
CA LEU A 3 -17.92 -2.08 13.22
C LEU A 3 -18.84 -3.01 12.42
N SER A 4 -19.76 -3.73 13.08
CA SER A 4 -20.76 -4.54 12.38
C SER A 4 -21.69 -3.68 11.51
N LEU A 5 -22.02 -2.47 11.98
CA LEU A 5 -22.80 -1.51 11.20
C LEU A 5 -22.00 -1.02 9.99
N ALA A 6 -20.76 -0.59 10.20
CA ALA A 6 -19.87 -0.15 9.11
C ALA A 6 -19.71 -1.24 8.03
N GLN A 7 -19.50 -2.49 8.45
CA GLN A 7 -19.42 -3.63 7.54
C GLN A 7 -20.71 -3.77 6.72
N SER A 8 -21.88 -3.77 7.35
CA SER A 8 -23.17 -3.89 6.64
C SER A 8 -23.39 -2.75 5.63
N LEU A 9 -22.91 -1.54 5.93
CA LEU A 9 -23.06 -0.39 5.05
C LEU A 9 -22.15 -0.46 3.82
N LEU A 10 -20.94 -1.03 3.96
CA LEU A 10 -20.02 -1.24 2.83
C LEU A 10 -20.52 -2.27 1.80
N HIS A 11 -21.38 -3.20 2.21
CA HIS A 11 -22.01 -4.17 1.30
C HIS A 11 -23.15 -3.56 0.45
N SER A 12 -23.50 -2.29 0.67
CA SER A 12 -24.52 -1.59 -0.11
C SER A 12 -24.06 -1.35 -1.56
N LEU A 13 -25.02 -1.11 -2.46
CA LEU A 13 -24.75 -0.62 -3.82
C LEU A 13 -24.87 0.91 -3.94
N ASP A 14 -25.44 1.56 -2.92
CA ASP A 14 -25.61 3.02 -2.89
C ASP A 14 -24.32 3.67 -2.37
N GLN A 15 -23.69 4.49 -3.21
CA GLN A 15 -22.43 5.18 -2.90
C GLN A 15 -22.53 6.06 -1.65
N SER A 16 -23.69 6.63 -1.35
CA SER A 16 -23.92 7.46 -0.15
C SER A 16 -23.85 6.60 1.11
N ILE A 17 -24.40 5.38 1.06
CA ILE A 17 -24.39 4.41 2.15
C ILE A 17 -22.97 3.88 2.36
N ILE A 18 -22.28 3.51 1.27
CA ILE A 18 -20.88 3.06 1.30
C ILE A 18 -19.99 4.16 1.91
N SER A 19 -20.16 5.41 1.46
CA SER A 19 -19.41 6.57 1.99
C SER A 19 -19.69 6.80 3.48
N PHE A 20 -20.92 6.60 3.95
CA PHE A 20 -21.22 6.68 5.37
C PHE A 20 -20.53 5.55 6.16
N GLY A 21 -20.52 4.32 5.63
CA GLY A 21 -19.79 3.21 6.23
C GLY A 21 -18.27 3.43 6.29
N SER A 22 -17.69 4.05 5.25
CA SER A 22 -16.26 4.38 5.21
C SER A 22 -15.87 5.40 6.29
N LEU A 23 -16.73 6.40 6.52
CA LEU A 23 -16.56 7.36 7.62
C LEU A 23 -16.62 6.68 8.99
N LEU A 24 -17.49 5.69 9.18
CA LEU A 24 -17.54 4.94 10.44
C LEU A 24 -16.22 4.22 10.73
N TYR A 25 -15.62 3.55 9.74
CA TYR A 25 -14.30 2.94 9.90
C TYR A 25 -13.23 3.99 10.23
N LYS A 26 -13.21 5.10 9.50
CA LYS A 26 -12.26 6.21 9.74
C LYS A 26 -12.36 6.76 11.15
N TYR A 27 -13.56 7.07 11.62
CA TYR A 27 -13.75 7.65 12.95
C TYR A 27 -13.56 6.64 14.07
N ALA A 28 -13.91 5.36 13.87
CA ALA A 28 -13.59 4.30 14.81
C ALA A 28 -12.08 4.18 15.00
N PHE A 29 -11.31 4.16 13.90
CA PHE A 29 -9.85 4.14 13.98
C PHE A 29 -9.28 5.38 14.67
N LYS A 30 -9.85 6.56 14.39
CA LYS A 30 -9.36 7.83 14.93
C LYS A 30 -9.50 7.94 16.45
N PHE A 31 -10.64 7.51 16.99
CA PHE A 31 -11.04 7.86 18.36
C PHE A 31 -11.04 6.69 19.34
N PHE A 32 -11.06 5.45 18.87
CA PHE A 32 -11.06 4.28 19.76
C PHE A 32 -9.65 3.78 20.07
N ASP A 33 -9.59 2.80 20.98
CA ASP A 33 -8.36 2.20 21.47
C ASP A 33 -7.67 1.33 20.42
N THR A 34 -6.47 0.85 20.76
CA THR A 34 -5.63 0.04 19.87
C THR A 34 -6.28 -1.28 19.46
N TYR A 35 -7.09 -1.87 20.33
CA TYR A 35 -7.87 -3.06 20.02
C TYR A 35 -8.90 -2.76 18.91
N CYS A 36 -9.68 -1.69 19.07
CA CYS A 36 -10.63 -1.28 18.04
C CYS A 36 -9.93 -0.89 16.73
N GLN A 37 -8.76 -0.25 16.79
CA GLN A 37 -7.96 0.07 15.60
C GLN A 37 -7.53 -1.17 14.84
N GLN A 38 -7.08 -2.21 15.55
CA GLN A 38 -6.73 -3.50 14.95
C GLN A 38 -7.95 -4.13 14.25
N GLU A 39 -9.11 -4.14 14.91
CA GLU A 39 -10.34 -4.67 14.32
C GLU A 39 -10.79 -3.89 13.08
N VAL A 40 -10.63 -2.56 13.07
CA VAL A 40 -10.88 -1.74 11.87
C VAL A 40 -9.96 -2.15 10.72
N VAL A 41 -8.65 -2.26 10.95
CA VAL A 41 -7.70 -2.63 9.90
C VAL A 41 -7.99 -4.06 9.40
N GLY A 42 -8.27 -5.01 10.29
CA GLY A 42 -8.63 -6.37 9.93
C GLY A 42 -9.91 -6.44 9.07
N ALA A 43 -10.94 -5.65 9.43
CA ALA A 43 -12.17 -5.57 8.64
C ALA A 43 -11.92 -4.96 7.25
N LEU A 44 -11.12 -3.89 7.15
CA LEU A 44 -10.76 -3.29 5.85
C LEU A 44 -9.96 -4.26 4.98
N VAL A 45 -9.00 -5.00 5.55
CA VAL A 45 -8.26 -6.05 4.84
C VAL A 45 -9.20 -7.14 4.32
N THR A 46 -10.20 -7.54 5.11
CA THR A 46 -11.21 -8.52 4.70
C THR A 46 -12.02 -8.01 3.50
N HIS A 47 -12.45 -6.75 3.53
CA HIS A 47 -13.12 -6.10 2.39
C HIS A 47 -12.26 -6.09 1.12
N ILE A 48 -10.96 -5.84 1.25
CA ILE A 48 -10.03 -5.83 0.11
C ILE A 48 -9.85 -7.23 -0.49
N CYS A 49 -9.77 -8.26 0.35
CA CYS A 49 -9.48 -9.61 -0.11
C CYS A 49 -10.73 -10.38 -0.60
N SER A 50 -11.94 -9.96 -0.22
CA SER A 50 -13.17 -10.72 -0.50
C SER A 50 -14.36 -9.90 -1.01
N GLY A 51 -14.24 -8.56 -1.03
CA GLY A 51 -15.31 -7.67 -1.46
C GLY A 51 -15.46 -7.54 -2.97
N ASN A 52 -16.51 -6.83 -3.38
CA ASN A 52 -16.70 -6.44 -4.78
C ASN A 52 -15.84 -5.23 -5.16
N GLU A 53 -15.78 -4.85 -6.44
CA GLU A 53 -14.90 -3.78 -6.93
C GLU A 53 -15.05 -2.45 -6.17
N ALA A 54 -16.28 -2.00 -5.92
CA ALA A 54 -16.54 -0.73 -5.23
C ALA A 54 -16.19 -0.79 -3.73
N GLU A 55 -16.44 -1.94 -3.11
CA GLU A 55 -16.10 -2.22 -1.71
C GLU A 55 -14.58 -2.26 -1.50
N VAL A 56 -13.86 -2.94 -2.40
CA VAL A 56 -12.38 -3.00 -2.40
C VAL A 56 -11.81 -1.59 -2.61
N ASP A 57 -12.33 -0.82 -3.56
CA ASP A 57 -11.87 0.55 -3.80
C ASP A 57 -12.09 1.45 -2.59
N THR A 58 -13.27 1.37 -1.98
CA THR A 58 -13.59 2.15 -0.77
C THR A 58 -12.69 1.75 0.40
N ALA A 59 -12.45 0.46 0.61
CA ALA A 59 -11.60 0.00 1.69
C ALA A 59 -10.14 0.45 1.52
N LEU A 60 -9.62 0.43 0.28
CA LEU A 60 -8.30 0.98 -0.04
C LEU A 60 -8.23 2.50 0.17
N ASP A 61 -9.28 3.24 -0.20
CA ASP A 61 -9.35 4.68 0.03
C ASP A 61 -9.36 5.00 1.53
N VAL A 62 -10.08 4.22 2.34
CA VAL A 62 -10.01 4.35 3.80
C VAL A 62 -8.60 4.07 4.30
N LEU A 63 -7.93 2.99 3.86
CA LEU A 63 -6.54 2.71 4.27
C LEU A 63 -5.59 3.85 3.91
N LEU A 64 -5.74 4.47 2.73
CA LEU A 64 -4.96 5.64 2.32
C LEU A 64 -5.17 6.82 3.29
N GLU A 65 -6.40 7.05 3.74
CA GLU A 65 -6.67 8.08 4.74
C GLU A 65 -6.10 7.72 6.11
N LEU A 66 -6.16 6.45 6.52
CA LEU A 66 -5.68 6.00 7.83
C LEU A 66 -4.16 6.13 7.97
N VAL A 67 -3.40 5.82 6.91
CA VAL A 67 -1.92 5.96 6.94
C VAL A 67 -1.49 7.41 7.08
N VAL A 68 -2.28 8.38 6.61
CA VAL A 68 -2.03 9.82 6.83
C VAL A 68 -2.52 10.25 8.21
N LEU A 69 -3.66 9.73 8.64
CA LEU A 69 -4.33 10.14 9.88
C LEU A 69 -3.54 9.77 11.14
N ASN A 70 -3.02 8.53 11.21
CA ASN A 70 -2.18 8.08 12.32
C ASN A 70 -1.20 6.98 11.85
N PRO A 71 -0.05 7.37 11.27
CA PRO A 71 0.94 6.44 10.73
C PRO A 71 1.44 5.44 11.76
N SER A 72 1.64 5.86 13.02
CA SER A 72 2.17 4.99 14.08
C SER A 72 1.18 3.87 14.46
N ALA A 73 -0.11 4.18 14.55
CA ALA A 73 -1.15 3.17 14.78
C ALA A 73 -1.32 2.25 13.57
N MET A 74 -1.23 2.77 12.34
CA MET A 74 -1.25 1.94 11.14
C MET A 74 -0.03 1.01 11.06
N MET A 75 1.15 1.49 11.46
CA MET A 75 2.37 0.69 11.49
C MET A 75 2.26 -0.50 12.45
N MET A 76 1.64 -0.32 13.62
CA MET A 76 1.37 -1.42 14.57
C MET A 76 0.52 -2.55 13.95
N ASN A 77 -0.29 -2.21 12.95
CA ASN A 77 -1.20 -3.12 12.25
C ASN A 77 -0.70 -3.50 10.84
N ALA A 78 0.55 -3.16 10.48
CA ALA A 78 1.05 -3.32 9.12
C ALA A 78 1.13 -4.79 8.67
N VAL A 79 1.24 -5.74 9.61
CA VAL A 79 1.23 -7.18 9.30
C VAL A 79 -0.04 -7.61 8.56
N PHE A 80 -1.19 -7.02 8.91
CA PHE A 80 -2.47 -7.31 8.25
C PHE A 80 -2.49 -6.79 6.81
N VAL A 81 -2.04 -5.54 6.61
CA VAL A 81 -1.99 -4.90 5.28
C VAL A 81 -1.00 -5.63 4.37
N LYS A 82 0.15 -6.05 4.92
CA LYS A 82 1.15 -6.84 4.21
C LYS A 82 0.58 -8.16 3.67
N GLY A 83 -0.31 -8.80 4.42
CA GLY A 83 -0.99 -10.04 4.01
C GLY A 83 -1.82 -9.91 2.73
N ILE A 84 -2.19 -8.70 2.30
CA ILE A 84 -2.90 -8.46 1.03
C ILE A 84 -2.03 -8.85 -0.17
N LEU A 85 -0.69 -8.84 -0.03
CA LEU A 85 0.23 -9.22 -1.11
C LEU A 85 0.03 -10.67 -1.61
N ASP A 86 -0.58 -11.54 -0.81
CA ASP A 86 -0.93 -12.91 -1.20
C ASP A 86 -2.19 -13.00 -2.08
N TYR A 87 -2.95 -11.91 -2.21
CA TYR A 87 -4.24 -11.85 -2.90
C TYR A 87 -4.25 -10.96 -4.15
N LEU A 88 -3.07 -10.55 -4.65
CA LEU A 88 -2.92 -9.61 -5.77
C LEU A 88 -3.62 -10.06 -7.08
N ASP A 89 -3.85 -11.36 -7.25
CA ASP A 89 -4.46 -11.92 -8.46
C ASP A 89 -5.90 -11.46 -8.70
N ASN A 90 -6.59 -11.04 -7.63
CA ASN A 90 -8.00 -10.61 -7.65
C ASN A 90 -8.16 -9.08 -7.62
N ILE A 91 -7.06 -8.33 -7.59
CA ILE A 91 -7.07 -6.87 -7.40
C ILE A 91 -6.81 -6.17 -8.73
N SER A 92 -7.58 -5.11 -9.02
CA SER A 92 -7.44 -4.35 -10.27
C SER A 92 -6.14 -3.53 -10.31
N PRO A 93 -5.62 -3.16 -11.50
CA PRO A 93 -4.43 -2.32 -11.60
C PRO A 93 -4.52 -0.97 -10.84
N GLN A 94 -5.71 -0.35 -10.80
CA GLN A 94 -5.95 0.87 -10.03
C GLN A 94 -5.82 0.63 -8.53
N GLN A 95 -6.41 -0.47 -8.05
CA GLN A 95 -6.38 -0.87 -6.64
C GLN A 95 -4.97 -1.32 -6.21
N ILE A 96 -4.21 -1.99 -7.09
CA ILE A 96 -2.80 -2.34 -6.85
C ILE A 96 -1.96 -1.08 -6.64
N ARG A 97 -2.19 -0.03 -7.43
CA ARG A 97 -1.51 1.27 -7.21
C ARG A 97 -1.80 1.82 -5.81
N LYS A 98 -3.06 1.81 -5.36
CA LYS A 98 -3.45 2.26 -4.01
C LYS A 98 -2.79 1.41 -2.93
N LEU A 99 -2.80 0.08 -3.07
CA LEU A 99 -2.19 -0.84 -2.12
C LEU A 99 -0.67 -0.61 -1.99
N PHE A 100 0.04 -0.53 -3.12
CA PHE A 100 1.48 -0.27 -3.10
C PHE A 100 1.81 1.13 -2.57
N TYR A 101 0.93 2.12 -2.74
CA TYR A 101 1.07 3.42 -2.10
C TYR A 101 0.99 3.29 -0.57
N VAL A 102 -0.04 2.61 -0.05
CA VAL A 102 -0.21 2.37 1.40
C VAL A 102 1.02 1.64 1.97
N LEU A 103 1.41 0.52 1.36
CA LEU A 103 2.53 -0.29 1.85
C LEU A 103 3.85 0.48 1.77
N SER A 104 4.12 1.20 0.67
CA SER A 104 5.34 2.02 0.54
C SER A 104 5.37 3.15 1.57
N THR A 105 4.24 3.81 1.82
CA THR A 105 4.15 4.87 2.83
C THR A 105 4.50 4.35 4.22
N LEU A 106 4.02 3.16 4.57
CA LEU A 106 4.40 2.49 5.81
C LEU A 106 5.89 2.12 5.79
N ALA A 107 6.32 1.41 4.74
CA ALA A 107 7.67 0.88 4.58
C ALA A 107 8.77 1.95 4.61
N PHE A 108 8.48 3.19 4.21
CA PHE A 108 9.45 4.29 4.21
C PHE A 108 9.16 5.36 5.26
N SER A 109 8.28 5.08 6.22
CA SER A 109 8.10 5.94 7.39
C SER A 109 9.30 5.80 8.35
N LYS A 110 9.91 6.92 8.74
CA LYS A 110 11.22 7.00 9.45
C LYS A 110 11.26 6.42 10.89
N GLN A 111 10.28 5.61 11.31
CA GLN A 111 10.00 5.40 12.74
C GLN A 111 9.98 3.95 13.23
N ASN A 112 10.21 2.91 12.41
CA ASN A 112 10.06 1.52 12.88
C ASN A 112 10.93 0.48 12.18
N GLU A 113 11.50 -0.47 12.93
CA GLU A 113 12.19 -1.68 12.44
C GLU A 113 11.27 -2.57 11.57
N ALA A 114 9.97 -2.60 11.88
CA ALA A 114 8.97 -3.33 11.10
C ALA A 114 8.88 -2.85 9.63
N SER A 115 9.40 -1.66 9.34
CA SER A 115 9.45 -1.10 7.99
C SER A 115 10.32 -1.95 7.04
N SER A 116 11.42 -2.54 7.54
CA SER A 116 12.33 -3.39 6.77
C SER A 116 11.63 -4.64 6.21
N HIS A 117 10.86 -5.34 7.04
CA HIS A 117 10.12 -6.53 6.63
C HIS A 117 9.06 -6.24 5.56
N ILE A 118 8.44 -5.06 5.58
CA ILE A 118 7.50 -4.64 4.54
C ILE A 118 8.26 -4.39 3.23
N GLN A 119 9.39 -3.68 3.30
CA GLN A 119 10.24 -3.41 2.13
C GLN A 119 10.71 -4.72 1.46
N ASP A 120 11.17 -5.69 2.25
CA ASP A 120 11.66 -6.98 1.76
C ASP A 120 10.58 -7.77 1.02
N ASP A 121 9.39 -7.90 1.61
CA ASP A 121 8.27 -8.62 1.00
C ASP A 121 7.77 -7.91 -0.27
N MET A 122 7.71 -6.57 -0.25
CA MET A 122 7.37 -5.79 -1.45
C MET A 122 8.38 -6.01 -2.57
N HIS A 123 9.67 -5.94 -2.27
CA HIS A 123 10.73 -6.19 -3.25
C HIS A 123 10.66 -7.63 -3.78
N LEU A 124 10.42 -8.62 -2.93
CA LEU A 124 10.28 -10.02 -3.31
C LEU A 124 9.13 -10.21 -4.29
N VAL A 125 7.95 -9.68 -3.96
CA VAL A 125 6.76 -9.77 -4.81
C VAL A 125 6.98 -9.03 -6.13
N ILE A 126 7.53 -7.81 -6.11
CA ILE A 126 7.83 -7.05 -7.33
C ILE A 126 8.75 -7.84 -8.26
N ARG A 127 9.86 -8.40 -7.74
CA ARG A 127 10.79 -9.20 -8.55
C ARG A 127 10.12 -10.45 -9.13
N LYS A 128 9.32 -11.15 -8.33
CA LYS A 128 8.56 -12.32 -8.75
C LYS A 128 7.59 -11.97 -9.90
N GLN A 129 6.85 -10.87 -9.76
CA GLN A 129 5.86 -10.43 -10.73
C GLN A 129 6.52 -9.94 -12.04
N LEU A 130 7.60 -9.16 -11.96
CA LEU A 130 8.36 -8.68 -13.14
C LEU A 130 9.01 -9.81 -13.95
N SER A 131 9.42 -10.89 -13.26
CA SER A 131 10.02 -12.07 -13.89
C SER A 131 9.01 -12.97 -14.60
N SER A 132 7.71 -12.68 -14.47
CA SER A 132 6.66 -13.45 -15.13
C SER A 132 6.63 -13.18 -16.63
N THR A 133 6.38 -14.23 -17.41
CA THR A 133 6.12 -14.12 -18.86
C THR A 133 4.70 -13.68 -19.17
N VAL A 134 3.77 -13.78 -18.20
CA VAL A 134 2.38 -13.39 -18.36
C VAL A 134 2.23 -11.90 -18.08
N PHE A 135 1.69 -11.15 -19.06
CA PHE A 135 1.56 -9.69 -18.98
C PHE A 135 0.79 -9.21 -17.76
N LYS A 136 -0.31 -9.90 -17.36
CA LYS A 136 -1.07 -9.57 -16.15
C LYS A 136 -0.17 -9.43 -14.93
N TYR A 137 0.67 -10.44 -14.67
CA TYR A 137 1.59 -10.47 -13.54
C TYR A 137 2.71 -9.43 -13.69
N LYS A 138 3.27 -9.29 -14.90
CA LYS A 138 4.27 -8.26 -15.17
C LYS A 138 3.75 -6.84 -14.89
N LEU A 139 2.49 -6.55 -15.26
CA LEU A 139 1.84 -5.26 -14.99
C LEU A 139 1.75 -4.97 -13.48
N ILE A 140 1.43 -5.98 -12.65
CA ILE A 140 1.45 -5.85 -11.18
C ILE A 140 2.84 -5.42 -10.70
N GLY A 141 3.88 -6.10 -11.20
CA GLY A 141 5.27 -5.80 -10.88
C GLY A 141 5.68 -4.37 -11.28
N ILE A 142 5.30 -3.93 -12.48
CA ILE A 142 5.58 -2.58 -12.98
C ILE A 142 4.90 -1.52 -12.11
N ILE A 143 3.59 -1.65 -11.87
CA ILE A 143 2.84 -0.69 -11.05
C ILE A 143 3.42 -0.62 -9.64
N GLY A 144 3.69 -1.78 -9.02
CA GLY A 144 4.26 -1.84 -7.68
C GLY A 144 5.64 -1.20 -7.59
N ALA A 145 6.53 -1.51 -8.54
CA ALA A 145 7.88 -0.97 -8.60
C ALA A 145 7.90 0.55 -8.78
N VAL A 146 7.13 1.08 -9.73
CA VAL A 146 7.08 2.52 -10.00
C VAL A 146 6.45 3.28 -8.84
N THR A 147 5.40 2.72 -8.23
CA THR A 147 4.77 3.34 -7.05
C THR A 147 5.75 3.39 -5.87
N MET A 148 6.46 2.29 -5.59
CA MET A 148 7.47 2.21 -4.55
C MET A 148 8.62 3.20 -4.78
N ALA A 149 9.17 3.23 -6.00
CA ALA A 149 10.21 4.18 -6.39
C ALA A 149 9.77 5.64 -6.22
N GLY A 150 8.52 5.96 -6.58
CA GLY A 150 7.96 7.30 -6.40
C GLY A 150 7.89 7.75 -4.94
N ILE A 151 7.47 6.86 -4.04
CA ILE A 151 7.39 7.16 -2.61
C ILE A 151 8.79 7.31 -1.99
N MET A 152 9.73 6.44 -2.34
CA MET A 152 11.14 6.56 -1.92
C MET A 152 11.74 7.91 -2.35
N ALA A 153 11.42 8.36 -3.56
CA ALA A 153 11.90 9.64 -4.09
C ALA A 153 11.20 10.86 -3.45
N ALA A 154 9.94 10.73 -3.02
CA ALA A 154 9.21 11.81 -2.36
C ALA A 154 9.73 12.08 -0.93
N ASP A 155 10.05 11.04 -0.15
CA ASP A 155 10.63 11.19 1.21
C ASP A 155 11.99 11.93 1.19
N ARG A 156 12.70 11.88 0.06
CA ARG A 156 13.92 12.68 -0.19
C ARG A 156 13.63 14.18 -0.24
N THR A 157 12.50 14.59 -0.81
CA THR A 157 12.20 16.02 -1.04
C THR A 157 11.83 16.75 0.25
N GLU A 158 11.12 16.07 1.16
CA GLU A 158 10.77 16.63 2.48
C GLU A 158 11.97 16.71 3.44
N SER A 159 13.08 16.02 3.14
CA SER A 159 14.22 15.86 4.05
C SER A 159 15.47 16.69 3.69
N CYS A 160 15.40 17.58 2.70
CA CYS A 160 16.51 18.45 2.23
C CYS A 160 16.95 19.57 3.21
N SER A 161 17.08 19.28 4.52
CA SER A 161 17.78 20.13 5.49
C SER A 161 19.10 19.47 5.95
N LEU A 162 20.17 20.27 5.90
CA LEU A 162 21.60 19.94 5.71
C LEU A 162 22.29 19.13 6.85
N THR A 163 22.70 17.87 6.60
CA THR A 163 23.80 17.16 7.33
C THR A 163 24.51 16.10 6.45
N GLN A 164 25.81 15.85 6.68
CA GLN A 164 26.69 14.95 5.89
C GLN A 164 26.27 13.47 5.93
N GLU A 165 25.78 12.98 7.07
CA GLU A 165 25.31 11.59 7.24
C GLU A 165 24.01 11.32 6.45
N ARG A 166 23.15 12.34 6.32
CA ARG A 166 21.94 12.28 5.47
C ARG A 166 22.24 12.30 3.98
N ALA A 167 23.34 12.94 3.57
CA ALA A 167 23.78 12.92 2.17
C ALA A 167 24.11 11.49 1.71
N ASN A 168 24.74 10.68 2.58
CA ASN A 168 25.04 9.28 2.30
C ASN A 168 23.78 8.41 2.19
N LEU A 169 22.83 8.54 3.14
CA LEU A 169 21.53 7.85 3.09
C LEU A 169 20.74 8.21 1.83
N SER A 170 20.77 9.49 1.43
CA SER A 170 20.11 9.95 0.20
C SER A 170 20.72 9.36 -1.07
N ASN A 171 22.03 9.05 -1.04
CA ASN A 171 22.73 8.46 -2.18
C ASN A 171 22.45 6.95 -2.29
N GLU A 172 22.33 6.25 -1.15
CA GLU A 172 21.90 4.85 -1.10
C GLU A 172 20.46 4.70 -1.59
N GLN A 173 19.53 5.55 -1.11
CA GLN A 173 18.15 5.58 -1.60
C GLN A 173 18.06 5.88 -3.10
N CYS A 174 18.86 6.83 -3.61
CA CYS A 174 18.93 7.13 -5.05
C CYS A 174 19.41 5.92 -5.87
N THR A 175 20.39 5.18 -5.34
CA THR A 175 20.89 3.95 -5.95
C THR A 175 19.81 2.87 -5.95
N GLN A 176 19.07 2.69 -4.85
CA GLN A 176 17.96 1.74 -4.78
C GLN A 176 16.85 2.09 -5.78
N VAL A 177 16.41 3.35 -5.84
CA VAL A 177 15.41 3.82 -6.81
C VAL A 177 15.87 3.56 -8.24
N THR A 178 17.11 3.92 -8.57
CA THR A 178 17.67 3.71 -9.91
C THR A 178 17.74 2.23 -10.26
N SER A 179 18.18 1.38 -9.32
CA SER A 179 18.26 -0.07 -9.53
C SER A 179 16.90 -0.71 -9.78
N LEU A 180 15.86 -0.25 -9.05
CA LEU A 180 14.50 -0.74 -9.19
C LEU A 180 13.90 -0.35 -10.55
N LEU A 181 14.11 0.89 -10.99
CA LEU A 181 13.64 1.37 -12.29
C LEU A 181 14.40 0.72 -13.46
N GLN A 182 15.70 0.47 -13.32
CA GLN A 182 16.49 -0.28 -14.31
C GLN A 182 16.01 -1.73 -14.46
N LEU A 183 15.62 -2.37 -13.35
CA LEU A 183 15.02 -3.70 -13.37
C LEU A 183 13.69 -3.68 -14.15
N VAL A 184 12.81 -2.71 -13.86
CA VAL A 184 11.54 -2.53 -14.59
C VAL A 184 11.80 -2.38 -16.08
N HIS A 185 12.74 -1.49 -16.46
CA HIS A 185 13.11 -1.26 -17.85
C HIS A 185 13.53 -2.57 -18.55
N SER A 186 14.49 -3.29 -17.96
CA SER A 186 15.02 -4.54 -18.52
C SER A 186 13.94 -5.63 -18.68
N CYS A 187 12.99 -5.71 -17.75
CA CYS A 187 11.88 -6.67 -17.82
C CYS A 187 10.78 -6.25 -18.82
N SER A 188 10.66 -4.95 -19.10
CA SER A 188 9.65 -4.38 -20.02
C SER A 188 10.06 -4.44 -21.50
N GLU A 189 11.35 -4.36 -21.82
CA GLU A 189 11.87 -4.47 -23.20
C GLU A 189 11.52 -5.81 -23.87
N GLN A 190 11.34 -6.85 -23.06
CA GLN A 190 11.03 -8.21 -23.54
C GLN A 190 9.56 -8.38 -23.92
N SER A 191 8.71 -7.36 -23.75
CA SER A 191 7.27 -7.43 -24.01
C SER A 191 6.76 -6.12 -24.60
N PRO A 192 6.35 -6.07 -25.88
CA PRO A 192 5.98 -4.82 -26.57
C PRO A 192 4.74 -4.11 -25.98
N GLN A 193 3.91 -4.82 -25.21
CA GLN A 193 2.78 -4.22 -24.48
C GLN A 193 3.20 -3.54 -23.16
N ALA A 194 4.42 -3.80 -22.69
CA ALA A 194 4.99 -3.27 -21.46
C ALA A 194 6.07 -2.20 -21.71
N SER A 195 6.58 -2.12 -22.95
CA SER A 195 7.60 -1.17 -23.41
C SER A 195 7.02 0.21 -23.71
#